data_AF-A0A7J9I9E9-F1
#
_entry.id   AF-A0A7J9I9E9-F1
#
_cell.length_a   1.000
_cell.length_b   1.000
_cell.length_c   1.000
_cell.angle_alpha   90.00
_cell.angle_beta   90.00
_cell.angle_gamma   90.00
#
_symmetry.space_group_name_H-M   'P 1'
#
loop_
_entity.id
_entity.type
_entity.pdbx_description
1 polymer ?
#
loop_
_entity_poly.entity_id
_entity_poly.type
_entity_poly.pdbx_seq_one_letter_code
_entity_poly.pdbx_strand_id
1 'polypeptide(L)'
;MNMWFLLNPPGKATIHVENVDEFKWLNSSYSPVLRQLETASMKEYYFKADHRTVSGSSNLKYRNPKYLSMLNHLRFYLPQVYPKLDKILFLDDDIVVQKDLTGLWSVDLHGKVNGAVETCGQSFHRFDKYLNFSNHHISRNFDPNACGWAYGMNMFDLKVWKKKDITGIYHKWQNMNEDRALWKLGTLPPGLITFYGLTHPLEKSWHVLGLGYNPSVHKKEI
;
A
#
# COMPACT_ATOMS: atom_id res chain seq x y z
N MET A 1 7.99 -0.38 20.40
CA MET A 1 6.75 -1.18 20.59
C MET A 1 6.84 -2.25 21.66
N ASN A 2 7.98 -2.95 21.83
CA ASN A 2 8.10 -4.09 22.77
C ASN A 2 7.61 -3.80 24.20
N MET A 3 7.87 -2.59 24.72
CA MET A 3 7.43 -2.20 26.07
C MET A 3 5.90 -2.19 26.25
N TRP A 4 5.14 -1.86 25.21
CA TRP A 4 3.68 -1.80 25.29
C TRP A 4 3.08 -3.20 25.50
N PHE A 5 3.61 -4.21 24.83
CA PHE A 5 3.14 -5.60 24.94
C PHE A 5 3.56 -6.28 26.25
N LEU A 6 4.61 -5.78 26.92
CA LEU A 6 4.93 -6.21 28.29
C LEU A 6 3.87 -5.74 29.28
N LEU A 7 3.33 -4.53 29.09
CA LEU A 7 2.25 -3.98 29.90
C LEU A 7 0.86 -4.49 29.47
N ASN A 8 0.72 -4.97 28.23
CA ASN A 8 -0.52 -5.47 27.65
C ASN A 8 -0.28 -6.84 26.97
N PRO A 9 -0.17 -7.94 27.76
CA PRO A 9 0.17 -9.25 27.21
C PRO A 9 -0.90 -9.75 26.24
N PRO A 10 -0.51 -10.30 25.06
CA PRO A 10 -1.44 -10.70 23.99
C PRO A 10 -2.23 -12.00 24.28
N GLY A 11 -2.23 -12.47 25.53
CA GLY A 11 -2.80 -13.77 25.89
C GLY A 11 -2.09 -14.91 25.15
N LYS A 12 -2.83 -15.64 24.30
CA LYS A 12 -2.34 -16.80 23.55
C LYS A 12 -1.63 -16.44 22.23
N ALA A 13 -1.68 -15.19 21.80
CA ALA A 13 -1.07 -14.81 20.53
C ALA A 13 0.44 -14.62 20.67
N THR A 14 1.19 -15.08 19.66
CA THR A 14 2.61 -14.80 19.54
C THR A 14 2.79 -13.44 18.89
N ILE A 15 3.56 -12.56 19.52
CA ILE A 15 3.97 -11.29 18.94
C ILE A 15 5.37 -11.45 18.36
N HIS A 16 5.52 -11.06 17.10
CA HIS A 16 6.82 -10.91 16.47
C HIS A 16 6.98 -9.47 16.00
N VAL A 17 8.05 -8.81 16.41
CA VAL A 17 8.38 -7.44 16.02
C VAL A 17 9.69 -7.49 15.26
N GLU A 18 9.67 -7.05 14.01
CA GLU A 18 10.85 -7.01 13.14
C GLU A 18 11.31 -5.56 12.95
N ASN A 19 12.62 -5.37 12.89
CA ASN A 19 13.22 -4.11 12.49
C ASN A 19 13.60 -4.16 11.00
N VAL A 20 13.17 -3.17 10.22
CA VAL A 20 13.47 -3.08 8.79
C VAL A 20 14.98 -3.04 8.50
N ASP A 21 15.77 -2.47 9.42
CA ASP A 21 17.23 -2.37 9.28
C ASP A 21 17.93 -3.75 9.30
N GLU A 22 17.25 -4.78 9.81
CA GLU A 22 17.75 -6.15 9.85
C GLU A 22 17.54 -6.90 8.51
N PHE A 23 16.75 -6.34 7.60
CA PHE A 23 16.50 -6.92 6.28
C PHE A 23 17.67 -6.69 5.33
N LYS A 24 18.71 -7.53 5.44
CA LYS A 24 19.90 -7.49 4.56
C LYS A 24 19.58 -7.57 3.06
N TRP A 25 18.48 -8.23 2.71
CA TRP A 25 18.00 -8.35 1.33
C TRP A 25 17.36 -7.06 0.80
N LEU A 26 16.90 -6.16 1.67
CA LEU A 26 16.24 -4.92 1.30
C LEU A 26 17.27 -3.80 1.15
N ASN A 27 17.87 -3.72 -0.04
CA ASN A 27 18.85 -2.68 -0.40
C ASN A 27 18.56 -2.12 -1.81
N SER A 28 19.32 -1.11 -2.24
CA SER A 28 19.13 -0.46 -3.55
C SER A 28 19.42 -1.34 -4.76
N SER A 29 20.13 -2.45 -4.59
CA SER A 29 20.29 -3.43 -5.67
C SER A 29 19.01 -4.23 -5.91
N TYR A 30 18.18 -4.41 -4.87
CA TYR A 30 16.95 -5.19 -4.95
C TYR A 30 15.69 -4.33 -5.07
N SER A 31 15.58 -3.22 -4.33
CA SER A 31 14.38 -2.37 -4.28
C SER A 31 14.54 -1.15 -5.17
N PRO A 32 13.71 -1.00 -6.24
CA PRO A 32 13.69 0.21 -7.06
C PRO A 32 13.47 1.49 -6.27
N VAL A 33 12.64 1.43 -5.23
CA VAL A 33 12.34 2.60 -4.40
C VAL A 33 13.57 3.04 -3.61
N LEU A 34 14.32 2.09 -3.02
CA LEU A 34 15.57 2.44 -2.33
C LEU A 34 16.60 3.01 -3.30
N ARG A 35 16.73 2.40 -4.48
CA ARG A 35 17.61 2.90 -5.53
C ARG A 35 17.27 4.33 -5.92
N GLN A 36 15.99 4.63 -6.13
CA GLN A 36 15.51 5.97 -6.42
C GLN A 36 15.80 6.94 -5.26
N LEU A 37 15.53 6.54 -4.01
CA LEU A 37 15.80 7.37 -2.82
C LEU A 37 17.29 7.74 -2.67
N GLU A 38 18.20 6.87 -3.12
CA GLU A 38 19.64 7.13 -3.06
C GLU A 38 20.14 8.13 -4.11
N THR A 39 19.34 8.40 -5.17
CA THR A 39 19.72 9.30 -6.27
C THR A 39 19.86 10.77 -5.84
N ALA A 40 20.76 11.50 -6.50
CA ALA A 40 20.99 12.91 -6.25
C ALA A 40 19.74 13.77 -6.52
N SER A 41 18.95 13.42 -7.55
CA SER A 41 17.71 14.12 -7.91
C SER A 41 16.63 13.97 -6.85
N MET A 42 16.46 12.78 -6.25
CA MET A 42 15.54 12.58 -5.13
C MET A 42 16.03 13.28 -3.87
N LYS A 43 17.34 13.24 -3.61
CA LYS A 43 17.92 14.00 -2.50
C LYS A 43 17.68 15.50 -2.65
N GLU A 44 17.78 16.02 -3.87
CA GLU A 44 17.55 17.43 -4.17
C GLU A 44 16.05 17.81 -4.10
N TYR A 45 15.17 17.01 -4.69
CA TYR A 45 13.72 17.24 -4.69
C TYR A 45 13.12 17.27 -3.27
N TYR A 46 13.65 16.45 -2.35
CA TYR A 46 13.15 16.37 -0.97
C TYR A 46 13.95 17.16 0.06
N PHE A 47 15.29 17.21 -0.03
CA PHE A 47 16.14 17.75 1.04
C PHE A 47 16.81 19.11 0.72
N LYS A 48 16.80 19.62 -0.52
CA LYS A 48 17.47 20.90 -0.86
C LYS A 48 16.58 22.14 -0.86
N ALA A 49 15.35 22.06 -0.40
CA ALA A 49 14.44 23.19 -0.44
C ALA A 49 14.44 24.06 0.83
N ASP A 50 15.63 24.39 1.34
CA ASP A 50 15.79 25.36 2.44
C ASP A 50 16.18 26.78 1.96
N HIS A 51 16.36 26.97 0.65
CA HIS A 51 16.66 28.29 0.09
C HIS A 51 15.84 28.58 -1.17
N ARG A 52 14.66 29.18 -0.99
CA ARG A 52 14.10 30.34 -1.74
C ARG A 52 12.57 30.34 -1.69
N THR A 53 12.06 31.33 -0.98
CA THR A 53 10.70 31.87 -1.08
C THR A 53 10.49 32.50 -2.46
N VAL A 54 9.93 31.76 -3.42
CA VAL A 54 9.31 32.36 -4.61
C VAL A 54 8.05 31.57 -5.00
N SER A 55 6.91 32.23 -4.79
CA SER A 55 5.56 32.07 -5.36
C SER A 55 5.17 30.75 -6.06
N GLY A 56 4.18 30.08 -5.46
CA GLY A 56 3.10 29.40 -6.20
C GLY A 56 3.41 28.03 -6.79
N SER A 57 3.24 26.96 -6.01
CA SER A 57 2.62 25.72 -6.51
C SER A 57 2.15 24.85 -5.34
N SER A 58 1.03 24.17 -5.55
CA SER A 58 0.27 23.30 -4.63
C SER A 58 1.02 22.09 -4.03
N ASN A 59 2.36 22.08 -4.08
CA ASN A 59 3.19 20.91 -3.82
C ASN A 59 3.86 20.90 -2.42
N LEU A 60 3.63 21.91 -1.56
CA LEU A 60 4.21 21.94 -0.21
C LEU A 60 3.72 20.81 0.72
N LYS A 61 2.48 20.32 0.56
CA LYS A 61 1.94 19.19 1.35
C LYS A 61 2.69 17.86 1.13
N TYR A 62 3.52 17.79 0.09
CA TYR A 62 4.05 16.55 -0.47
C TYR A 62 5.54 16.31 -0.19
N ARG A 63 6.13 17.11 0.72
CA ARG A 63 7.52 16.96 1.23
C ARG A 63 7.64 16.13 2.51
N ASN A 64 6.57 15.48 2.97
CA ASN A 64 6.60 14.71 4.21
C ASN A 64 7.44 13.42 4.04
N PRO A 65 8.51 13.21 4.85
CA PRO A 65 9.33 12.00 4.82
C PRO A 65 8.54 10.69 5.00
N LYS A 66 7.34 10.73 5.59
CA LYS A 66 6.43 9.57 5.72
C LYS A 66 6.11 8.95 4.36
N TYR A 67 6.04 9.74 3.28
CA TYR A 67 5.81 9.24 1.92
C TYR A 67 7.04 8.59 1.27
N LEU A 68 8.21 8.75 1.89
CA LEU A 68 9.46 8.05 1.53
C LEU A 68 9.75 6.89 2.47
N SER A 69 8.89 6.65 3.46
CA SER A 69 9.11 5.59 4.42
C SER A 69 9.06 4.24 3.71
N MET A 70 10.20 3.56 3.70
CA MET A 70 10.31 2.19 3.22
C MET A 70 9.36 1.24 3.96
N LEU A 71 8.96 1.57 5.19
CA LEU A 71 7.94 0.83 5.93
C LEU A 71 6.63 0.73 5.14
N ASN A 72 6.23 1.80 4.45
CA ASN A 72 5.04 1.75 3.60
C ASN A 72 5.24 0.85 2.38
N HIS A 73 6.46 0.70 1.89
CA HIS A 73 6.76 -0.16 0.74
C HIS A 73 6.97 -1.63 1.12
N LEU A 74 7.19 -1.97 2.40
CA LEU A 74 7.32 -3.36 2.87
C LEU A 74 6.10 -4.22 2.54
N ARG A 75 4.91 -3.62 2.41
CA ARG A 75 3.70 -4.31 2.00
C ARG A 75 3.82 -5.03 0.64
N PHE A 76 4.76 -4.61 -0.23
CA PHE A 76 5.03 -5.26 -1.51
C PHE A 76 6.08 -6.39 -1.42
N TYR A 77 6.62 -6.62 -0.23
CA TYR A 77 7.64 -7.62 0.06
C TYR A 77 7.19 -8.66 1.10
N LEU A 78 5.88 -8.77 1.34
CA LEU A 78 5.34 -9.71 2.32
C LEU A 78 5.83 -11.15 2.14
N PRO A 79 6.01 -11.70 0.92
CA PRO A 79 6.61 -13.03 0.77
C PRO A 79 8.10 -13.11 1.13
N GLN A 80 8.85 -12.01 1.07
CA GLN A 80 10.26 -11.96 1.47
C GLN A 80 10.38 -11.83 2.99
N VAL A 81 9.49 -11.04 3.61
CA VAL A 81 9.40 -10.90 5.08
C VAL A 81 8.92 -12.22 5.70
N TYR A 82 7.87 -12.83 5.14
CA TYR A 82 7.23 -14.03 5.66
C TYR A 82 7.21 -15.21 4.66
N PRO A 83 8.38 -15.77 4.30
CA PRO A 83 8.49 -16.75 3.20
C PRO A 83 7.74 -18.07 3.46
N LYS A 84 7.57 -18.42 4.74
CA LYS A 84 6.91 -19.65 5.20
C LYS A 84 5.39 -19.52 5.30
N LEU A 85 4.85 -18.30 5.20
CA LEU A 85 3.41 -18.10 5.29
C LEU A 85 2.76 -18.28 3.91
N ASP A 86 1.52 -18.79 3.97
CA ASP A 86 0.69 -19.08 2.81
C ASP A 86 -0.32 -17.98 2.51
N LYS A 87 -0.83 -17.34 3.57
CA LYS A 87 -1.85 -16.31 3.53
C LYS A 87 -1.60 -15.36 4.71
N ILE A 88 -1.89 -14.07 4.54
CA ILE A 88 -1.72 -13.06 5.59
C ILE A 88 -2.85 -12.05 5.55
N LEU A 89 -3.39 -11.72 6.74
CA LEU A 89 -4.23 -10.54 6.92
C LEU A 89 -3.32 -9.36 7.25
N PHE A 90 -3.27 -8.38 6.35
CA PHE A 90 -2.57 -7.12 6.54
C PHE A 90 -3.50 -6.10 7.20
N LEU A 91 -3.01 -5.41 8.23
CA LEU A 91 -3.68 -4.30 8.90
C LEU A 91 -2.70 -3.12 9.01
N ASP A 92 -3.12 -1.90 8.67
CA ASP A 92 -2.34 -0.69 8.94
C ASP A 92 -2.32 -0.37 10.45
N ASP A 93 -1.45 0.55 10.88
CA ASP A 93 -1.20 0.88 12.29
C ASP A 93 -2.31 1.71 12.95
N ASP A 94 -3.22 2.29 12.17
CA ASP A 94 -4.32 3.14 12.61
C ASP A 94 -5.70 2.45 12.55
N ILE A 95 -5.72 1.11 12.55
CA ILE A 95 -6.94 0.31 12.47
C ILE A 95 -7.54 0.03 13.85
N VAL A 96 -8.88 0.13 13.93
CA VAL A 96 -9.67 -0.33 15.08
C VAL A 96 -10.46 -1.58 14.67
N VAL A 97 -10.22 -2.68 15.37
CA VAL A 97 -10.94 -3.95 15.15
C VAL A 97 -12.09 -4.06 16.15
N GLN A 98 -13.32 -4.21 15.66
CA GLN A 98 -14.53 -4.26 16.50
C GLN A 98 -15.18 -5.64 16.57
N LYS A 99 -14.81 -6.57 15.68
CA LYS A 99 -15.39 -7.91 15.57
C LYS A 99 -14.30 -8.94 15.30
N ASP A 100 -14.64 -10.20 15.54
CA ASP A 100 -13.78 -11.33 15.20
C ASP A 100 -13.49 -11.35 13.68
N LEU A 101 -12.21 -11.50 13.34
CA LEU A 101 -11.72 -11.47 11.95
C LEU A 101 -11.58 -12.87 11.34
N THR A 102 -11.77 -13.94 12.12
CA THR A 102 -11.49 -15.32 11.73
C THR A 102 -12.20 -15.72 10.44
N GLY A 103 -13.41 -15.17 10.21
CA GLY A 103 -14.17 -15.39 8.97
C GLY A 103 -13.39 -15.05 7.68
N LEU A 104 -12.50 -14.05 7.70
CA LEU A 104 -11.71 -13.64 6.53
C LEU A 104 -10.83 -14.77 5.98
N TRP A 105 -10.36 -15.71 6.83
CA TRP A 105 -9.50 -16.81 6.39
C TRP A 105 -10.23 -17.80 5.48
N SER A 106 -11.55 -17.90 5.66
CA SER A 106 -12.43 -18.78 4.89
C SER A 106 -12.89 -18.17 3.56
N VAL A 107 -12.58 -16.89 3.31
CA VAL A 107 -12.91 -16.25 2.03
C VAL A 107 -12.06 -16.87 0.92
N ASP A 108 -12.74 -17.34 -0.12
CA ASP A 108 -12.11 -17.77 -1.36
C ASP A 108 -11.78 -16.55 -2.23
N LEU A 109 -10.50 -16.31 -2.49
CA LEU A 109 -10.06 -15.23 -3.37
C LEU A 109 -10.19 -15.60 -4.86
N HIS A 110 -10.69 -16.80 -5.18
CA HIS A 110 -10.88 -17.32 -6.54
C HIS A 110 -9.60 -17.25 -7.37
N GLY A 111 -8.48 -17.68 -6.78
CA GLY A 111 -7.15 -17.67 -7.42
C GLY A 111 -6.54 -16.27 -7.61
N LYS A 112 -7.14 -15.23 -7.04
CA LYS A 112 -6.58 -13.87 -6.98
C LYS A 112 -5.65 -13.71 -5.78
N VAL A 113 -4.82 -12.67 -5.81
CA VAL A 113 -3.75 -12.47 -4.81
C VAL A 113 -4.24 -11.66 -3.61
N ASN A 114 -5.06 -10.64 -3.86
CA ASN A 114 -5.51 -9.68 -2.86
C ASN A 114 -7.03 -9.80 -2.66
N GLY A 115 -7.49 -9.82 -1.42
CA GLY A 115 -8.86 -9.54 -1.03
C GLY A 115 -8.93 -8.16 -0.40
N ALA A 116 -9.71 -7.24 -0.98
CA ALA A 116 -9.84 -5.88 -0.47
C ALA A 116 -11.28 -5.39 -0.59
N VAL A 117 -11.72 -4.52 0.33
CA VAL A 117 -12.98 -3.79 0.15
C VAL A 117 -12.77 -2.68 -0.88
N GLU A 118 -13.61 -2.69 -1.90
CA GLU A 118 -13.66 -1.66 -2.93
C GLU A 118 -14.16 -0.32 -2.36
N THR A 119 -13.53 0.77 -2.77
CA THR A 119 -13.78 2.10 -2.22
C THR A 119 -14.43 3.05 -3.23
N CYS A 120 -14.62 2.65 -4.49
CA CYS A 120 -15.27 3.54 -5.46
C CYS A 120 -16.71 3.88 -5.02
N GLY A 121 -16.94 5.18 -4.82
CA GLY A 121 -18.16 5.74 -4.23
C GLY A 121 -18.05 7.26 -4.13
N GLN A 122 -18.94 7.93 -3.38
CA GLN A 122 -19.02 9.40 -3.37
C GLN A 122 -17.73 10.12 -2.95
N SER A 123 -16.95 9.54 -2.02
CA SER A 123 -15.76 10.19 -1.45
C SER A 123 -14.42 9.64 -1.97
N PHE A 124 -14.41 8.53 -2.70
CA PHE A 124 -13.19 7.84 -3.12
C PHE A 124 -13.19 7.52 -4.61
N HIS A 125 -12.01 7.68 -5.19
CA HIS A 125 -11.86 7.81 -6.62
C HIS A 125 -11.63 6.47 -7.33
N ARG A 126 -11.84 6.49 -8.64
CA ARG A 126 -11.48 5.41 -9.55
C ARG A 126 -10.01 5.58 -9.98
N PHE A 127 -9.54 4.67 -10.82
CA PHE A 127 -8.15 4.67 -11.29
C PHE A 127 -7.75 5.99 -11.97
N ASP A 128 -8.68 6.66 -12.65
CA ASP A 128 -8.48 7.95 -13.34
C ASP A 128 -7.91 9.08 -12.47
N LYS A 129 -8.17 9.05 -11.15
CA LYS A 129 -7.62 10.05 -10.22
C LYS A 129 -6.26 9.69 -9.65
N TYR A 130 -5.88 8.41 -9.71
CA TYR A 130 -4.63 7.91 -9.16
C TYR A 130 -3.52 7.77 -10.20
N LEU A 131 -3.89 7.51 -11.45
CA LEU A 131 -2.96 7.23 -12.55
C LEU A 131 -3.09 8.28 -13.66
N ASN A 132 -1.99 8.52 -14.36
CA ASN A 132 -1.94 9.44 -15.49
C ASN A 132 -2.38 8.74 -16.79
N PHE A 133 -3.67 8.78 -17.11
CA PHE A 133 -4.22 8.17 -18.33
C PHE A 133 -3.85 8.89 -19.64
N SER A 134 -3.25 10.08 -19.58
CA SER A 134 -2.63 10.69 -20.75
C SER A 134 -1.34 9.96 -21.18
N ASN A 135 -0.74 9.16 -20.30
CA ASN A 135 0.41 8.33 -20.63
C ASN A 135 -0.05 7.00 -21.26
N HIS A 136 0.50 6.68 -22.44
CA HIS A 136 0.15 5.48 -23.21
C HIS A 136 0.41 4.16 -22.45
N HIS A 137 1.41 4.11 -21.56
CA HIS A 137 1.64 2.91 -20.73
C HIS A 137 0.51 2.66 -19.74
N ILE A 138 -0.19 3.71 -19.28
CA ILE A 138 -1.34 3.56 -18.39
C ILE A 138 -2.60 3.24 -19.20
N SER A 139 -2.95 4.07 -20.19
CA SER A 139 -4.21 3.92 -20.92
C SER A 139 -4.32 2.63 -21.72
N ARG A 140 -3.19 2.03 -22.13
CA ARG A 140 -3.21 0.72 -22.82
C ARG A 140 -3.40 -0.47 -21.87
N ASN A 141 -3.06 -0.34 -20.59
CA ASN A 141 -3.01 -1.48 -19.66
C ASN A 141 -4.11 -1.45 -18.60
N PHE A 142 -4.74 -0.29 -18.36
CA PHE A 142 -5.72 -0.10 -17.29
C PHE A 142 -6.99 0.55 -17.81
N ASP A 143 -8.11 0.27 -17.15
CA ASP A 143 -9.37 0.96 -17.36
C ASP A 143 -9.46 2.17 -16.39
N PRO A 144 -9.66 3.41 -16.88
CA PRO A 144 -9.87 4.58 -16.01
C PRO A 144 -11.08 4.42 -15.08
N ASN A 145 -12.06 3.61 -15.46
CA ASN A 145 -13.27 3.36 -14.70
C ASN A 145 -13.13 2.24 -13.66
N ALA A 146 -11.99 1.56 -13.60
CA ALA A 146 -11.75 0.52 -12.63
C ALA A 146 -11.92 1.04 -11.19
N CYS A 147 -12.57 0.24 -10.36
CA CYS A 147 -12.80 0.57 -8.97
C CYS A 147 -11.48 0.51 -8.18
N GLY A 148 -11.20 1.56 -7.41
CA GLY A 148 -10.13 1.55 -6.42
C GLY A 148 -10.51 0.73 -5.20
N TRP A 149 -9.49 0.33 -4.44
CA TRP A 149 -9.59 -0.15 -3.07
C TRP A 149 -8.57 0.64 -2.24
N ALA A 150 -8.55 0.46 -0.92
CA ALA A 150 -7.54 1.09 -0.07
C ALA A 150 -6.74 0.04 0.70
N TYR A 151 -5.52 0.39 1.04
CA TYR A 151 -4.85 -0.27 2.14
C TYR A 151 -5.52 0.13 3.46
N GLY A 152 -5.32 -0.70 4.48
CA GLY A 152 -5.93 -0.56 5.79
C GLY A 152 -6.30 -1.94 6.31
N MET A 153 -7.01 -2.71 5.49
CA MET A 153 -7.22 -4.14 5.69
C MET A 153 -7.21 -4.85 4.34
N ASN A 154 -6.34 -5.86 4.20
CA ASN A 154 -6.23 -6.67 3.00
C ASN A 154 -5.92 -8.12 3.35
N MET A 155 -6.56 -9.06 2.66
CA MET A 155 -6.21 -10.47 2.73
C MET A 155 -5.31 -10.84 1.56
N PHE A 156 -4.06 -11.23 1.80
CA PHE A 156 -3.13 -11.62 0.74
C PHE A 156 -2.86 -13.12 0.73
N ASP A 157 -3.03 -13.75 -0.43
CA ASP A 157 -2.56 -15.11 -0.70
C ASP A 157 -1.11 -15.06 -1.17
N LEU A 158 -0.19 -15.48 -0.29
CA LEU A 158 1.25 -15.43 -0.53
C LEU A 158 1.72 -16.56 -1.46
N LYS A 159 0.96 -17.66 -1.60
CA LYS A 159 1.28 -18.70 -2.60
C LYS A 159 1.05 -18.17 -4.00
N VAL A 160 -0.12 -17.59 -4.24
CA VAL A 160 -0.45 -17.00 -5.55
C VAL A 160 0.45 -15.80 -5.82
N TRP A 161 0.76 -15.00 -4.80
CA TRP A 161 1.73 -13.90 -4.91
C TRP A 161 3.07 -14.38 -5.43
N LYS A 162 3.66 -15.41 -4.80
CA LYS A 162 4.94 -16.01 -5.22
C LYS A 162 4.85 -16.58 -6.63
N LYS A 163 3.78 -17.33 -6.94
CA LYS A 163 3.57 -17.95 -8.26
C LYS A 163 3.46 -16.92 -9.41
N LYS A 164 2.85 -15.76 -9.15
CA LYS A 164 2.65 -14.70 -10.14
C LYS A 164 3.74 -13.62 -10.13
N ASP A 165 4.74 -13.74 -9.27
CA ASP A 165 5.82 -12.76 -9.07
C ASP A 165 5.30 -11.32 -8.91
N ILE A 166 4.37 -11.12 -7.98
CA ILE A 166 3.74 -9.81 -7.78
C ILE A 166 4.76 -8.76 -7.31
N THR A 167 5.78 -9.16 -6.56
CA THR A 167 6.88 -8.27 -6.18
C THR A 167 7.70 -7.83 -7.41
N GLY A 168 7.96 -8.72 -8.37
CA GLY A 168 8.61 -8.35 -9.63
C GLY A 168 7.74 -7.44 -10.51
N ILE A 169 6.42 -7.65 -10.55
CA ILE A 169 5.47 -6.75 -11.23
C ILE A 169 5.52 -5.35 -10.59
N TYR A 170 5.50 -5.29 -9.27
CA TYR A 170 5.66 -4.04 -8.53
C TYR A 170 6.98 -3.34 -8.87
N HIS A 171 8.10 -4.09 -8.92
CA HIS A 171 9.40 -3.53 -9.32
C HIS A 171 9.38 -2.95 -10.73
N LYS A 172 8.80 -3.67 -11.68
CA LYS A 172 8.66 -3.21 -13.07
C LYS A 172 7.96 -1.86 -13.13
N TRP A 173 6.82 -1.72 -12.47
CA TRP A 173 6.08 -0.46 -12.47
C TRP A 173 6.83 0.67 -11.77
N GLN A 174 7.51 0.39 -10.65
CA GLN A 174 8.32 1.40 -9.97
C GLN A 174 9.47 1.90 -10.84
N ASN A 175 10.14 1.00 -11.59
CA ASN A 175 11.18 1.39 -12.54
C ASN A 175 10.61 2.25 -13.68
N MET A 176 9.44 1.88 -14.21
CA MET A 176 8.78 2.66 -15.27
C MET A 176 8.27 4.03 -14.81
N ASN A 177 8.14 4.27 -13.51
CA ASN A 177 7.68 5.54 -12.94
C ASN A 177 8.81 6.33 -12.26
N GLU A 178 10.07 6.11 -12.63
CA GLU A 178 11.23 6.81 -12.06
C GLU A 178 11.13 8.34 -12.23
N ASP A 179 10.55 8.80 -13.34
CA ASP A 179 10.30 10.22 -13.65
C ASP A 179 8.96 10.75 -13.10
N ARG A 180 8.17 9.91 -12.43
CA ARG A 180 6.83 10.23 -11.90
C ARG A 180 5.82 10.66 -12.98
N ALA A 181 5.98 10.13 -14.19
CA ALA A 181 5.05 10.37 -15.30
C ALA A 181 3.80 9.49 -15.26
N LEU A 182 3.84 8.31 -14.62
CA LEU A 182 2.71 7.36 -14.54
C LEU A 182 1.79 7.66 -13.35
N TRP A 183 2.36 7.99 -12.19
CA TRP A 183 1.66 8.54 -11.02
C TRP A 183 2.61 9.42 -10.21
N LYS A 184 2.06 10.27 -9.34
CA LYS A 184 2.86 11.25 -8.60
C LYS A 184 3.53 10.69 -7.35
N LEU A 185 2.74 10.28 -6.36
CA LEU A 185 3.22 9.94 -5.01
C LEU A 185 2.33 8.91 -4.31
N GLY A 186 2.85 8.35 -3.22
CA GLY A 186 2.15 7.40 -2.36
C GLY A 186 2.26 5.95 -2.82
N THR A 187 1.81 5.04 -1.96
CA THR A 187 1.83 3.59 -2.20
C THR A 187 0.53 3.05 -2.78
N LEU A 188 -0.56 3.84 -2.74
CA LEU A 188 -1.83 3.39 -3.28
C LEU A 188 -1.81 3.24 -4.80
N PRO A 189 -1.37 4.22 -5.61
CA PRO A 189 -1.28 4.04 -7.06
C PRO A 189 -0.45 2.81 -7.47
N PRO A 190 0.78 2.58 -6.95
CA PRO A 190 1.54 1.37 -7.28
C PRO A 190 0.87 0.08 -6.76
N GLY A 191 0.05 0.16 -5.70
CA GLY A 191 -0.83 -0.94 -5.28
C GLY A 191 -1.88 -1.29 -6.33
N LEU A 192 -2.69 -0.31 -6.71
CA LEU A 192 -3.78 -0.49 -7.67
C LEU A 192 -3.31 -1.10 -9.00
N ILE A 193 -2.19 -0.60 -9.53
CA ILE A 193 -1.59 -1.10 -10.77
C ILE A 193 -0.95 -2.48 -10.62
N THR A 194 -0.26 -2.76 -9.51
CA THR A 194 0.38 -4.06 -9.27
C THR A 194 -0.65 -5.19 -9.14
N PHE A 195 -1.78 -4.93 -8.50
CA PHE A 195 -2.83 -5.92 -8.26
C PHE A 195 -3.99 -5.82 -9.26
N TYR A 196 -3.84 -5.09 -10.36
CA TYR A 196 -4.92 -4.94 -11.34
C TYR A 196 -5.33 -6.31 -11.92
N GLY A 197 -6.63 -6.61 -11.88
CA GLY A 197 -7.18 -7.93 -12.26
C GLY A 197 -6.88 -9.06 -11.25
N LEU A 198 -6.13 -8.78 -10.18
CA LEU A 198 -5.68 -9.74 -9.16
C LEU A 198 -6.22 -9.43 -7.77
N THR A 199 -7.21 -8.54 -7.67
CA THR A 199 -7.98 -8.26 -6.45
C THR A 199 -9.38 -8.87 -6.52
N HIS A 200 -9.77 -9.59 -5.46
CA HIS A 200 -11.12 -10.04 -5.19
C HIS A 200 -11.82 -9.00 -4.28
N PRO A 201 -12.99 -8.47 -4.69
CA PRO A 201 -13.73 -7.53 -3.87
C PRO A 201 -14.33 -8.25 -2.66
N LEU A 202 -13.97 -7.79 -1.45
CA LEU A 202 -14.56 -8.28 -0.20
C LEU A 202 -15.90 -7.57 0.06
N GLU A 203 -16.74 -8.21 0.87
CA GLU A 203 -17.98 -7.57 1.35
C GLU A 203 -17.68 -6.26 2.10
N LYS A 204 -18.51 -5.24 1.86
CA LYS A 204 -18.30 -3.90 2.43
C LYS A 204 -18.29 -3.86 3.96
N SER A 205 -18.92 -4.82 4.61
CA SER A 205 -18.97 -4.95 6.07
C SER A 205 -17.59 -5.23 6.71
N TRP A 206 -16.61 -5.68 5.93
CA TRP A 206 -15.28 -6.04 6.45
C TRP A 206 -14.37 -4.85 6.72
N HIS A 207 -14.61 -3.69 6.08
CA HIS A 207 -13.74 -2.52 6.24
C HIS A 207 -14.52 -1.24 5.99
N VAL A 208 -14.42 -0.30 6.94
CA VAL A 208 -14.94 1.05 6.81
C VAL A 208 -13.79 2.02 6.71
N LEU A 209 -13.79 2.81 5.64
CA LEU A 209 -12.79 3.82 5.39
C LEU A 209 -13.27 5.19 5.89
N GLY A 210 -12.37 5.97 6.48
CA GLY A 210 -12.66 7.35 6.88
C GLY A 210 -13.11 7.53 8.33
N LEU A 211 -13.13 6.46 9.14
CA LEU A 211 -13.43 6.58 10.56
C LEU A 211 -12.47 7.58 11.23
N GLY A 212 -13.02 8.50 12.03
CA GLY A 212 -12.25 9.52 12.76
C GLY A 212 -11.96 10.82 12.01
N TYR A 213 -12.19 10.90 10.69
CA TYR A 213 -12.02 12.17 9.93
C TYR A 213 -13.10 12.45 8.89
N ASN A 214 -13.82 11.43 8.41
CA ASN A 214 -14.95 11.61 7.50
C ASN A 214 -16.25 11.67 8.31
N PRO A 215 -16.91 12.84 8.45
CA PRO A 215 -18.13 12.97 9.22
C PRO A 215 -19.33 12.24 8.60
N SER A 216 -19.22 11.79 7.34
CA SER A 216 -20.28 11.07 6.64
C SER A 216 -20.31 9.56 6.92
N VAL A 217 -19.35 9.02 7.67
CA VAL A 217 -19.36 7.59 8.06
C VAL A 217 -20.50 7.36 9.04
N HIS A 218 -21.52 6.61 8.63
CA HIS A 218 -22.69 6.35 9.45
C HIS A 218 -22.36 5.38 10.59
N LYS A 219 -22.91 5.63 11.79
CA LYS A 219 -22.76 4.75 12.96
C LYS A 219 -23.21 3.30 12.73
N LYS A 220 -24.07 3.05 11.74
CA LYS A 220 -24.51 1.69 11.38
C LYS A 220 -23.46 0.90 10.58
N GLU A 221 -22.49 1.60 9.99
CA GLU A 221 -21.38 1.00 9.25
C GLU A 221 -20.23 0.62 10.19
N ILE A 222 -20.13 1.32 11.33
CA ILE A 222 -19.14 1.13 12.40
C ILE A 222 -19.47 -0.12 13.21
#